data_AF-A0A4V4I9I2-F1
#
_entry.id   AF-A0A4V4I9I2-F1
#
_cell.length_a   1.000
_cell.length_b   1.000
_cell.length_c   1.000
_cell.angle_alpha   90.00
_cell.angle_beta   90.00
_cell.angle_gamma   90.00
#
_symmetry.space_group_name_H-M   'P 1'
#
loop_
_entity.id
_entity.type
_entity.pdbx_description
1 polymer ?
#
loop_
_entity_poly.entity_id
_entity_poly.type
_entity_poly.pdbx_seq_one_letter_code
_entity_poly.pdbx_strand_id
1 'polypeptide(L)'
;MEIVSSLCSWQDHLESVYTHQKSEGQIVPLRDISKDLFEDAIGSEEAATKIASCVCVSDDFQTAYLDVVCFIIGAANNLSEQHDLSKLANLTLALSRLPDARNETRRTIQLSFDYKTSEIGPGDIFVVGEGKIWADLPQLAVDLGDSMYGPTAYISDGLAEHWAEQKWTNLNTFAAYLISSLNDTPCPFDYLYLYTFRTITDSLEYDPKTEKGIDSLHSLRSACRWITIAGE
;
A
#
# COMPACT_ATOMS: atom_id res chain seq x y z
N MET A 1 -20.57 -22.50 10.20
CA MET A 1 -19.86 -22.72 8.92
C MET A 1 -18.54 -22.01 9.07
N GLU A 2 -17.50 -22.75 9.47
CA GLU A 2 -16.14 -22.20 9.52
C GLU A 2 -15.72 -21.94 8.09
N ILE A 3 -15.66 -20.67 7.71
CA ILE A 3 -15.02 -20.25 6.46
C ILE A 3 -13.54 -20.47 6.71
N VAL A 4 -13.03 -21.63 6.29
CA VAL A 4 -11.60 -21.91 6.23
C VAL A 4 -11.04 -21.00 5.14
N SER A 5 -10.73 -19.77 5.53
CA SER A 5 -9.92 -18.85 4.76
C SER A 5 -8.58 -19.52 4.50
N SER A 6 -8.17 -19.70 3.25
CA SER A 6 -6.72 -19.72 3.00
C SER A 6 -6.27 -18.26 3.20
N LEU A 7 -6.06 -17.89 4.46
CA LEU A 7 -5.44 -16.64 4.85
C LEU A 7 -4.15 -16.54 4.04
N CYS A 8 -4.02 -15.53 3.18
CA CYS A 8 -2.74 -15.30 2.53
C CYS A 8 -1.80 -14.78 3.62
N SER A 9 -0.91 -15.67 4.04
CA SER A 9 0.14 -15.36 5.01
C SER A 9 1.17 -14.43 4.35
N TRP A 10 1.92 -13.70 5.16
CA TRP A 10 3.02 -12.90 4.61
C TRP A 10 4.06 -13.77 3.89
N GLN A 11 4.25 -15.03 4.31
CA GLN A 11 5.13 -15.97 3.62
C GLN A 11 4.65 -16.26 2.20
N ASP A 12 3.35 -16.58 2.04
CA ASP A 12 2.76 -16.85 0.73
C ASP A 12 2.83 -15.61 -0.17
N HIS A 13 2.60 -14.43 0.40
CA HIS A 13 2.73 -13.16 -0.33
C HIS A 13 4.18 -12.94 -0.80
N LEU A 14 5.17 -13.11 0.08
CA LEU A 14 6.58 -12.93 -0.27
C LEU A 14 7.06 -13.95 -1.31
N GLU A 15 6.59 -15.20 -1.28
CA GLU A 15 6.92 -16.19 -2.31
C GLU A 15 6.28 -15.85 -3.67
N SER A 16 5.06 -15.29 -3.68
CA SER A 16 4.44 -14.79 -4.92
C SER A 16 5.23 -13.62 -5.51
N VAL A 17 5.61 -12.65 -4.68
CA VAL A 17 6.42 -11.49 -5.09
C VAL A 17 7.79 -11.95 -5.61
N TYR A 18 8.45 -12.86 -4.88
CA TYR A 18 9.72 -13.44 -5.30
C TYR A 18 9.64 -14.16 -6.65
N THR A 19 8.59 -14.95 -6.86
CA THR A 19 8.40 -15.70 -8.11
C THR A 19 8.22 -14.76 -9.31
N HIS A 20 7.45 -13.70 -9.13
CA HIS A 20 7.24 -12.66 -10.15
C HIS A 20 8.56 -11.94 -10.47
N GLN A 21 9.26 -11.44 -9.46
CA GLN A 21 10.52 -10.69 -9.64
C GLN A 21 11.64 -11.54 -10.24
N LYS A 22 11.73 -12.82 -9.85
CA LYS A 22 12.69 -13.78 -10.42
C LYS A 22 12.41 -14.04 -11.90
N SER A 23 11.14 -14.05 -12.32
CA SER A 23 10.77 -14.22 -13.73
C SER A 23 11.20 -13.03 -14.59
N GLU A 24 11.38 -11.86 -13.98
CA GLU A 24 11.80 -10.62 -14.64
C GLU A 24 13.32 -10.34 -14.50
N GLY A 25 14.06 -11.22 -13.83
CA GLY A 25 15.51 -11.12 -13.69
C GLY A 25 15.97 -10.07 -12.66
N GLN A 26 15.08 -9.59 -11.80
CA GLN A 26 15.40 -8.62 -10.75
C GLN A 26 15.96 -9.30 -9.50
N ILE A 27 17.02 -8.73 -8.92
CA ILE A 27 17.57 -9.13 -7.61
C ILE A 27 16.93 -8.22 -6.58
N VAL A 28 16.24 -8.78 -5.59
CA VAL A 28 15.36 -7.98 -4.73
C VAL A 28 15.73 -8.07 -3.26
N PRO A 29 16.41 -7.04 -2.71
CA PRO A 29 16.56 -6.85 -1.27
C PRO A 29 15.22 -6.71 -0.53
N LEU A 30 14.16 -6.27 -1.23
CA LEU A 30 12.82 -6.07 -0.65
C LEU A 30 12.26 -7.35 -0.03
N ARG A 31 12.48 -8.53 -0.62
CA ARG A 31 12.01 -9.80 -0.06
C ARG A 31 12.64 -10.07 1.31
N ASP A 32 13.96 -9.98 1.38
CA ASP A 32 14.69 -10.30 2.60
C ASP A 32 14.43 -9.24 3.69
N ILE A 33 14.40 -7.96 3.33
CA ILE A 33 14.03 -6.88 4.26
C ILE A 33 12.60 -7.05 4.78
N SER A 34 11.65 -7.38 3.90
CA SER A 34 10.26 -7.58 4.29
C SER A 34 10.08 -8.82 5.15
N LYS A 35 10.81 -9.90 4.84
CA LYS A 35 10.86 -11.09 5.69
C LYS A 35 11.34 -10.73 7.10
N ASP A 36 12.47 -10.02 7.21
CA ASP A 36 13.02 -9.60 8.49
C ASP A 36 12.02 -8.71 9.27
N LEU A 37 11.28 -7.84 8.57
CA LEU A 37 10.22 -7.03 9.17
C LEU A 37 9.05 -7.89 9.70
N PHE A 38 8.53 -8.82 8.89
CA PHE A 38 7.41 -9.66 9.30
C PHE A 38 7.79 -10.69 10.38
N GLU A 39 9.06 -11.10 10.43
CA GLU A 39 9.62 -11.96 11.49
C GLU A 39 10.04 -11.18 12.76
N ASP A 40 9.84 -9.85 12.82
CA ASP A 40 10.26 -8.98 13.93
C ASP A 40 11.78 -8.96 14.17
N ALA A 41 12.58 -9.35 13.17
CA ALA A 41 14.03 -9.26 13.19
C ALA A 41 14.52 -7.80 13.08
N ILE A 42 13.75 -6.95 12.40
CA ILE A 42 14.00 -5.50 12.28
C ILE A 42 12.71 -4.70 12.44
N GLY A 43 12.83 -3.45 12.89
CA GLY A 43 11.70 -2.52 12.98
C GLY A 43 11.39 -1.79 11.67
N SER A 44 10.22 -1.15 11.58
CA SER A 44 9.76 -0.41 10.39
C SER A 44 10.72 0.69 9.93
N GLU A 45 11.34 1.42 10.85
CA GLU A 45 12.30 2.49 10.53
C GLU A 45 13.59 1.93 9.89
N GLU A 46 14.09 0.81 10.40
CA GLU A 46 15.26 0.14 9.83
C GLU A 46 14.93 -0.47 8.46
N ALA A 47 13.77 -1.10 8.33
CA ALA A 47 13.28 -1.65 7.07
C ALA A 47 13.12 -0.54 6.00
N ALA A 48 12.49 0.58 6.35
CA ALA A 48 12.33 1.73 5.47
C ALA A 48 13.69 2.28 5.01
N THR A 49 14.64 2.44 5.93
CA THR A 49 16.00 2.91 5.61
C THR A 49 16.72 1.97 4.65
N LYS A 50 16.65 0.64 4.88
CA LYS A 50 17.25 -0.36 3.99
C LYS A 50 16.61 -0.35 2.61
N ILE A 51 15.27 -0.29 2.54
CA ILE A 51 14.52 -0.22 1.27
C ILE A 51 14.92 1.03 0.49
N ALA A 52 14.85 2.20 1.11
CA ALA A 52 15.19 3.46 0.45
C ALA A 52 16.64 3.49 -0.03
N SER A 53 17.58 2.94 0.78
CA SER A 53 18.97 2.81 0.37
C SER A 53 19.12 1.93 -0.88
N CYS A 54 18.39 0.82 -0.96
CA CYS A 54 18.39 -0.06 -2.14
C CYS A 54 17.80 0.64 -3.38
N VAL A 55 16.74 1.42 -3.23
CA VAL A 55 16.12 2.17 -4.34
C VAL A 55 17.06 3.27 -4.83
N CYS A 56 17.67 4.04 -3.94
CA CYS A 56 18.54 5.18 -4.28
C CYS A 56 19.82 4.78 -5.04
N VAL A 57 20.33 3.57 -4.82
CA VAL A 57 21.54 3.08 -5.53
C VAL A 57 21.21 2.30 -6.80
N SER A 58 19.93 2.15 -7.16
CA SER A 58 19.50 1.47 -8.37
C SER A 58 19.84 2.31 -9.61
N ASP A 59 20.42 1.68 -10.63
CA ASP A 59 20.60 2.28 -11.96
C ASP A 59 19.25 2.58 -12.64
N ASP A 60 18.20 1.85 -12.25
CA ASP A 60 16.81 2.08 -12.64
C ASP A 60 15.99 2.44 -11.39
N PHE A 61 16.07 3.70 -10.99
CA PHE A 61 15.37 4.24 -9.83
C PHE A 61 13.84 4.08 -9.97
N GLN A 62 13.30 4.32 -11.17
CA GLN A 62 11.87 4.30 -11.40
C GLN A 62 11.30 2.91 -11.14
N THR A 63 11.87 1.89 -11.75
CA THR A 63 11.43 0.50 -11.57
C THR A 63 11.60 0.08 -10.11
N ALA A 64 12.75 0.36 -9.49
CA ALA A 64 12.98 0.01 -8.09
C ALA A 64 11.99 0.66 -7.11
N TYR A 65 11.62 1.92 -7.34
CA TYR A 65 10.60 2.60 -6.55
C TYR A 65 9.20 2.00 -6.78
N LEU A 66 8.83 1.73 -8.04
CA LEU A 66 7.56 1.11 -8.38
C LEU A 66 7.42 -0.28 -7.75
N ASP A 67 8.48 -1.07 -7.71
CA ASP A 67 8.47 -2.39 -7.07
C ASP A 67 8.11 -2.28 -5.57
N VAL A 68 8.59 -1.24 -4.88
CA VAL A 68 8.24 -0.97 -3.48
C VAL A 68 6.75 -0.61 -3.35
N VAL A 69 6.24 0.26 -4.21
CA VAL A 69 4.83 0.67 -4.19
C VAL A 69 3.92 -0.53 -4.50
N CYS A 70 4.20 -1.27 -5.56
CA CYS A 70 3.50 -2.48 -5.95
C CYS A 70 3.51 -3.52 -4.84
N PHE A 71 4.64 -3.68 -4.15
CA PHE A 71 4.73 -4.55 -2.98
C PHE A 71 3.81 -4.10 -1.85
N ILE A 72 3.81 -2.82 -1.47
CA ILE A 72 2.95 -2.31 -0.40
C ILE A 72 1.48 -2.51 -0.73
N ILE A 73 1.05 -2.13 -1.94
CA ILE A 73 -0.34 -2.29 -2.37
C ILE A 73 -0.72 -3.77 -2.50
N GLY A 74 0.18 -4.60 -3.03
CA GLY A 74 -0.01 -6.03 -3.12
C GLY A 74 -0.16 -6.68 -1.74
N ALA A 75 0.68 -6.30 -0.78
CA ALA A 75 0.61 -6.77 0.60
C ALA A 75 -0.69 -6.31 1.27
N ALA A 76 -1.05 -5.03 1.13
CA ALA A 76 -2.28 -4.46 1.70
C ALA A 76 -3.55 -5.14 1.15
N ASN A 77 -3.53 -5.61 -0.10
CA ASN A 77 -4.63 -6.38 -0.68
C ASN A 77 -4.71 -7.81 -0.15
N ASN A 78 -3.58 -8.49 0.00
CA ASN A 78 -3.57 -9.94 0.18
C ASN A 78 -3.39 -10.37 1.65
N LEU A 79 -2.60 -9.64 2.45
CA LEU A 79 -2.36 -10.00 3.85
C LEU A 79 -3.67 -10.01 4.63
N SER A 80 -3.93 -11.14 5.29
CA SER A 80 -5.21 -11.34 5.98
C SER A 80 -5.15 -11.03 7.48
N GLU A 81 -3.95 -11.00 8.06
CA GLU A 81 -3.73 -10.74 9.49
C GLU A 81 -3.60 -9.24 9.77
N GLN A 82 -4.38 -8.75 10.75
CA GLN A 82 -4.35 -7.33 11.15
C GLN A 82 -2.97 -6.87 11.60
N HIS A 83 -2.25 -7.73 12.33
CA HIS A 83 -0.91 -7.43 12.81
C HIS A 83 0.08 -7.19 11.66
N ASP A 84 -0.02 -7.97 10.59
CA ASP A 84 0.85 -7.81 9.42
C ASP A 84 0.48 -6.54 8.63
N LEU A 85 -0.82 -6.22 8.53
CA LEU A 85 -1.30 -4.95 7.96
C LEU A 85 -0.85 -3.73 8.77
N SER A 86 -0.81 -3.85 10.10
CA SER A 86 -0.27 -2.81 10.99
C SER A 86 1.24 -2.62 10.79
N LYS A 87 2.02 -3.70 10.67
CA LYS A 87 3.45 -3.63 10.31
C LYS A 87 3.67 -2.95 8.97
N LEU A 88 2.86 -3.28 7.96
CA LEU A 88 2.91 -2.68 6.64
C LEU A 88 2.57 -1.18 6.68
N ALA A 89 1.57 -0.78 7.47
CA ALA A 89 1.23 0.63 7.67
C ALA A 89 2.39 1.37 8.35
N ASN A 90 2.98 0.80 9.40
CA ASN A 90 4.15 1.39 10.07
C ASN A 90 5.37 1.52 9.14
N LEU A 91 5.61 0.53 8.26
CA LEU A 91 6.63 0.63 7.22
C LEU A 91 6.35 1.79 6.26
N THR A 92 5.11 1.92 5.80
CA THR A 92 4.68 2.98 4.89
C THR A 92 4.88 4.37 5.51
N LEU A 93 4.49 4.52 6.78
CA LEU A 93 4.70 5.76 7.54
C LEU A 93 6.19 6.05 7.74
N ALA A 94 7.00 5.04 8.07
CA ALA A 94 8.45 5.19 8.20
C ALA A 94 9.10 5.62 6.88
N LEU A 95 8.69 5.05 5.74
CA LEU A 95 9.13 5.50 4.41
C LEU A 95 8.80 6.98 4.20
N SER A 96 7.60 7.43 4.61
CA SER A 96 7.22 8.84 4.47
C SER A 96 8.07 9.80 5.30
N ARG A 97 8.64 9.33 6.42
CA ARG A 97 9.48 10.16 7.30
C ARG A 97 10.94 10.26 6.84
N LEU A 98 11.34 9.49 5.83
CA LEU A 98 12.70 9.54 5.33
C LEU A 98 13.01 10.89 4.66
N PRO A 99 14.27 11.35 4.72
CA PRO A 99 14.72 12.45 3.88
C PRO A 99 14.48 12.15 2.41
N ASP A 100 14.12 13.17 1.64
CA ASP A 100 13.84 12.97 0.21
C ASP A 100 15.07 12.45 -0.53
N ALA A 101 14.86 11.47 -1.41
CA ALA A 101 15.89 10.90 -2.23
C ALA A 101 16.48 11.95 -3.18
N ARG A 102 17.79 11.89 -3.41
CA ARG A 102 18.50 12.73 -4.37
C ARG A 102 19.11 11.89 -5.46
N ASN A 103 19.20 12.45 -6.66
CA ASN A 103 19.90 11.80 -7.76
C ASN A 103 21.42 11.87 -7.51
N GLU A 104 21.97 10.80 -6.96
CA GLU A 104 23.42 10.69 -6.70
C GLU A 104 24.23 10.34 -7.96
N THR A 105 23.54 10.07 -9.08
CA THR A 105 24.20 9.77 -10.35
C THR A 105 24.68 11.04 -11.04
N ARG A 106 25.55 10.87 -12.04
CA ARG A 106 26.01 11.99 -12.90
C ARG A 106 25.09 12.28 -14.08
N ARG A 107 23.98 11.55 -14.21
CA ARG A 107 23.07 11.62 -15.36
C ARG A 107 21.78 12.31 -14.95
N THR A 108 21.15 13.02 -15.87
CA THR A 108 19.76 13.43 -15.69
C THR A 108 18.88 12.20 -15.83
N ILE A 109 18.01 11.97 -14.84
CA ILE A 109 17.03 10.89 -14.86
C ILE A 109 15.68 11.49 -15.26
N GLN A 110 15.02 10.86 -16.22
CA GLN A 110 13.64 11.19 -16.54
C GLN A 110 12.74 10.26 -15.72
N LEU A 111 11.93 10.84 -14.84
CA LEU A 111 11.03 10.12 -13.96
C LEU A 111 9.59 10.38 -14.40
N SER A 112 8.79 9.33 -14.59
CA SER A 112 7.41 9.48 -15.06
C SER A 112 6.43 8.63 -14.26
N PHE A 113 5.47 9.27 -13.60
CA PHE A 113 4.37 8.65 -12.86
C PHE A 113 3.05 9.33 -13.20
N ASP A 114 1.98 8.55 -13.36
CA ASP A 114 0.61 9.06 -13.63
C ASP A 114 0.57 10.19 -14.68
N TYR A 115 1.18 9.96 -15.84
CA TYR A 115 1.29 10.91 -16.95
C TYR A 115 2.03 12.24 -16.64
N LYS A 116 2.61 12.38 -15.44
CA LYS A 116 3.49 13.47 -15.07
C LYS A 116 4.93 13.03 -15.26
N THR A 117 5.73 13.89 -15.87
CA THR A 117 7.15 13.63 -16.12
C THR A 117 7.98 14.73 -15.50
N SER A 118 9.13 14.37 -14.94
CA SER A 118 10.08 15.30 -14.33
C SER A 118 11.51 14.91 -14.71
N GLU A 119 12.34 15.91 -15.00
CA GLU A 119 13.76 15.73 -15.25
C GLU A 119 14.52 16.02 -13.96
N ILE A 120 15.26 15.04 -13.46
CA ILE A 120 15.98 15.11 -12.20
C ILE A 120 17.47 15.18 -12.50
N GLY A 121 18.08 16.35 -12.33
CA GLY A 121 19.50 16.56 -12.53
C GLY A 121 20.36 15.94 -11.41
N PRO A 122 21.68 15.83 -11.60
CA PRO A 122 22.59 15.38 -10.55
C PRO A 122 22.50 16.26 -9.28
N GLY A 123 22.26 15.63 -8.14
CA GLY A 123 22.11 16.29 -6.83
C GLY A 123 20.71 16.83 -6.53
N ASP A 124 19.81 16.87 -7.54
CA ASP A 124 18.43 17.28 -7.37
C ASP A 124 17.63 16.23 -6.60
N ILE A 125 16.57 16.67 -5.94
CA ILE A 125 15.63 15.80 -5.22
C ILE A 125 14.72 15.12 -6.24
N PHE A 126 14.45 13.83 -6.06
CA PHE A 126 13.45 13.12 -6.82
C PHE A 126 12.05 13.64 -6.46
N VAL A 127 11.43 14.33 -7.42
CA VAL A 127 10.09 14.91 -7.34
C VAL A 127 9.35 14.54 -8.62
N VAL A 128 8.06 14.20 -8.52
CA VAL A 128 7.19 14.05 -9.70
C VAL A 128 5.98 14.95 -9.57
N GLY A 129 5.86 15.87 -10.54
CA GLY A 129 4.95 17.00 -10.40
C GLY A 129 5.41 17.89 -9.24
N GLU A 130 4.63 17.93 -8.17
CA GLU A 130 4.96 18.67 -6.94
C GLU A 130 5.28 17.73 -5.75
N GLY A 131 5.09 16.42 -5.91
CA GLY A 131 5.23 15.43 -4.84
C GLY A 131 6.63 14.83 -4.79
N LYS A 132 7.24 14.85 -3.61
CA LYS A 132 8.50 14.19 -3.28
C LYS A 132 8.29 12.69 -3.09
N ILE A 133 9.24 11.90 -3.59
CA ILE A 133 9.08 10.45 -3.68
C ILE A 133 8.87 9.75 -2.33
N TRP A 134 9.55 10.19 -1.27
CA TRP A 134 9.36 9.64 0.07
C TRP A 134 8.36 10.43 0.87
N ALA A 135 8.54 11.75 1.03
CA ALA A 135 7.67 12.53 1.92
C ALA A 135 6.19 12.52 1.52
N ASP A 136 5.89 12.48 0.21
CA ASP A 136 4.51 12.60 -0.29
C ASP A 136 3.96 11.28 -0.87
N LEU A 137 4.80 10.25 -1.04
CA LEU A 137 4.47 8.93 -1.62
C LEU A 137 3.46 9.01 -2.79
N PRO A 138 3.72 9.81 -3.84
CA PRO A 138 2.70 10.20 -4.81
C PRO A 138 2.10 9.02 -5.58
N GLN A 139 2.93 8.03 -5.98
CA GLN A 139 2.43 6.86 -6.69
C GLN A 139 1.62 5.93 -5.78
N LEU A 140 2.01 5.80 -4.50
CA LEU A 140 1.23 5.03 -3.53
C LEU A 140 -0.18 5.62 -3.35
N ALA A 141 -0.29 6.95 -3.29
CA ALA A 141 -1.59 7.60 -3.15
C ALA A 141 -2.52 7.34 -4.35
N VAL A 142 -1.96 7.33 -5.56
CA VAL A 142 -2.69 6.97 -6.79
C VAL A 142 -3.13 5.50 -6.75
N ASP A 143 -2.19 4.58 -6.54
CA ASP A 143 -2.47 3.13 -6.59
C ASP A 143 -3.40 2.68 -5.46
N LEU A 144 -3.28 3.30 -4.28
CA LEU A 144 -4.20 3.07 -3.18
C LEU A 144 -5.59 3.63 -3.51
N GLY A 145 -5.67 4.83 -4.08
CA GLY A 145 -6.94 5.40 -4.55
C GLY A 145 -7.63 4.51 -5.60
N ASP A 146 -6.88 4.01 -6.57
CA ASP A 146 -7.37 3.07 -7.58
C ASP A 146 -7.74 1.71 -7.00
N SER A 147 -7.13 1.30 -5.89
CA SER A 147 -7.56 0.09 -5.17
C SER A 147 -8.84 0.32 -4.36
N MET A 148 -9.25 1.57 -4.12
CA MET A 148 -10.36 1.92 -3.24
C MET A 148 -11.73 2.08 -3.94
N TYR A 149 -11.96 1.44 -5.09
CA TYR A 149 -13.23 1.52 -5.84
C TYR A 149 -14.40 0.74 -5.23
N GLY A 150 -14.13 -0.22 -4.34
CA GLY A 150 -15.12 -1.03 -3.63
C GLY A 150 -15.16 -2.51 -4.05
N PRO A 151 -15.89 -3.38 -3.32
CA PRO A 151 -15.99 -4.81 -3.59
C PRO A 151 -16.48 -5.14 -5.01
N THR A 152 -17.49 -4.41 -5.51
CA THR A 152 -18.05 -4.62 -6.85
C THR A 152 -17.02 -4.47 -7.97
N ALA A 153 -16.00 -3.62 -7.80
CA ALA A 153 -14.92 -3.48 -8.79
C ALA A 153 -14.14 -4.80 -8.95
N TYR A 154 -13.72 -5.40 -7.83
CA TYR A 154 -13.03 -6.70 -7.85
C TYR A 154 -13.90 -7.82 -8.43
N ILE A 155 -15.20 -7.83 -8.11
CA ILE A 155 -16.15 -8.81 -8.65
C ILE A 155 -16.27 -8.64 -10.17
N SER A 156 -16.33 -7.40 -10.65
CA SER A 156 -16.39 -7.08 -12.08
C SER A 156 -15.12 -7.52 -12.82
N ASP A 157 -13.97 -7.50 -12.16
CA ASP A 157 -12.70 -8.05 -12.65
C ASP A 157 -12.63 -9.60 -12.61
N GLY A 158 -13.71 -10.25 -12.22
CA GLY A 158 -13.84 -11.72 -12.22
C GLY A 158 -13.41 -12.39 -10.93
N LEU A 159 -13.15 -11.63 -9.86
CA LEU A 159 -12.82 -12.20 -8.56
C LEU A 159 -14.09 -12.77 -7.90
N ALA A 160 -13.95 -13.93 -7.24
CA ALA A 160 -15.07 -14.47 -6.46
C ALA A 160 -15.42 -13.53 -5.30
N GLU A 161 -16.71 -13.41 -5.00
CA GLU A 161 -17.27 -12.47 -4.02
C GLU A 161 -16.54 -12.49 -2.66
N HIS A 162 -16.31 -13.67 -2.08
CA HIS A 162 -15.59 -13.80 -0.81
C HIS A 162 -14.14 -13.28 -0.86
N TRP A 163 -13.47 -13.38 -2.01
CA TRP A 163 -12.13 -12.82 -2.20
C TRP A 163 -12.17 -11.30 -2.39
N ALA A 164 -13.19 -10.78 -3.07
CA ALA A 164 -13.41 -9.34 -3.20
C ALA A 164 -13.68 -8.69 -1.84
N GLU A 165 -14.56 -9.28 -1.03
CA GLU A 165 -14.83 -8.85 0.35
C GLU A 165 -13.55 -8.85 1.20
N GLN A 166 -12.73 -9.91 1.09
CA GLN A 166 -11.50 -10.02 1.87
C GLN A 166 -10.49 -8.94 1.46
N LYS A 167 -10.23 -8.74 0.16
CA LYS A 167 -9.33 -7.67 -0.32
C LYS A 167 -9.80 -6.29 0.10
N TRP A 168 -11.10 -6.03 -0.03
CA TRP A 168 -11.70 -4.79 0.43
C TRP A 168 -11.52 -4.57 1.93
N THR A 169 -11.71 -5.61 2.74
CA THR A 169 -11.51 -5.57 4.19
C THR A 169 -10.04 -5.30 4.53
N ASN A 170 -9.10 -5.96 3.84
CA ASN A 170 -7.67 -5.80 4.08
C ASN A 170 -7.20 -4.37 3.78
N LEU A 171 -7.59 -3.81 2.62
CA LEU A 171 -7.25 -2.43 2.26
C LEU A 171 -7.82 -1.40 3.23
N ASN A 172 -9.09 -1.55 3.63
CA ASN A 172 -9.68 -0.66 4.62
C ASN A 172 -9.00 -0.77 6.00
N THR A 173 -8.58 -1.98 6.37
CA THR A 173 -7.81 -2.21 7.61
C THR A 173 -6.44 -1.54 7.55
N PHE A 174 -5.72 -1.68 6.43
CA PHE A 174 -4.44 -1.00 6.20
C PHE A 174 -4.60 0.52 6.24
N ALA A 175 -5.59 1.07 5.54
CA ALA A 175 -5.89 2.49 5.53
C ALA A 175 -6.26 3.01 6.93
N ALA A 176 -6.99 2.22 7.72
CA ALA A 176 -7.29 2.56 9.11
C ALA A 176 -6.03 2.68 9.97
N TYR A 177 -5.07 1.76 9.83
CA TYR A 177 -3.80 1.84 10.53
C TYR A 177 -2.93 3.02 10.08
N LEU A 178 -2.94 3.38 8.80
CA LEU A 178 -2.25 4.57 8.29
C LEU A 178 -2.78 5.84 8.97
N ILE A 179 -4.10 5.97 9.08
CA ILE A 179 -4.77 7.11 9.71
C ILE A 179 -4.56 7.13 11.23
N SER A 180 -4.73 5.99 11.92
CA SER A 180 -4.61 5.94 13.38
C SER A 180 -3.19 6.22 13.87
N SER A 181 -2.19 5.95 13.04
CA SER A 181 -0.76 6.05 13.38
C SER A 181 -0.11 7.30 12.79
N LEU A 182 -0.90 8.26 12.28
CA LEU A 182 -0.45 9.40 11.47
C LEU A 182 0.36 10.47 12.23
N ASN A 183 0.56 10.30 13.54
CA ASN A 183 1.32 11.25 14.36
C ASN A 183 2.68 11.54 13.71
N ASP A 184 2.92 12.83 13.41
CA ASP A 184 4.18 13.37 12.89
C ASP A 184 4.65 12.79 11.54
N THR A 185 3.76 12.45 10.61
CA THR A 185 4.14 12.11 9.22
C THR A 185 3.96 13.29 8.25
N PRO A 186 4.88 13.48 7.29
CA PRO A 186 4.77 14.54 6.29
C PRO A 186 3.76 14.21 5.17
N CYS A 187 3.44 12.94 4.96
CA CYS A 187 2.50 12.50 3.93
C CYS A 187 1.05 12.72 4.40
N PRO A 188 0.25 13.56 3.71
CA PRO A 188 -1.14 13.77 4.08
C PRO A 188 -2.01 12.60 3.57
N PHE A 189 -2.20 11.57 4.39
CA PHE A 189 -3.16 10.49 4.11
C PHE A 189 -4.63 10.89 4.34
N ASP A 190 -4.92 12.18 4.55
CA ASP A 190 -6.26 12.70 4.85
C ASP A 190 -7.33 12.32 3.82
N TYR A 191 -6.94 12.11 2.55
CA TYR A 191 -7.86 11.66 1.51
C TYR A 191 -8.49 10.29 1.84
N LEU A 192 -7.84 9.47 2.69
CA LEU A 192 -8.38 8.18 3.12
C LEU A 192 -9.65 8.32 3.97
N TYR A 193 -9.86 9.46 4.65
CA TYR A 193 -11.11 9.72 5.37
C TYR A 193 -12.33 9.68 4.45
N LEU A 194 -12.19 10.11 3.19
CA LEU A 194 -13.27 10.03 2.21
C LEU A 194 -13.73 8.58 2.01
N TYR A 195 -12.78 7.66 1.89
CA TYR A 195 -13.07 6.25 1.75
C TYR A 195 -13.63 5.64 3.04
N THR A 196 -13.13 6.04 4.22
CA THR A 196 -13.70 5.64 5.51
C THR A 196 -15.18 5.96 5.60
N PHE A 197 -15.55 7.23 5.35
CA PHE A 197 -16.93 7.67 5.43
C PHE A 197 -17.80 6.97 4.39
N ARG A 198 -17.30 6.82 3.16
CA ARG A 198 -18.00 6.05 2.12
C ARG A 198 -18.25 4.61 2.57
N THR A 199 -17.23 3.89 3.06
CA THR A 199 -17.36 2.50 3.54
C THR A 199 -18.40 2.38 4.66
N ILE A 200 -18.42 3.33 5.60
CA ILE A 200 -19.37 3.32 6.72
C ILE A 200 -20.80 3.61 6.22
N THR A 201 -21.00 4.65 5.42
CA THR A 201 -22.30 5.01 4.84
C THR A 201 -22.84 3.88 3.97
N ASP A 202 -22.00 3.32 3.09
CA ASP A 202 -22.37 2.21 2.22
C ASP A 202 -22.83 1.01 3.05
N SER A 203 -22.18 0.74 4.18
CA SER A 203 -22.54 -0.39 5.07
C SER A 203 -23.80 -0.18 5.91
N LEU A 204 -24.09 1.06 6.32
CA LEU A 204 -25.09 1.34 7.37
C LEU A 204 -26.35 2.04 6.87
N GLU A 205 -26.28 2.78 5.76
CA GLU A 205 -27.37 3.66 5.33
C GLU A 205 -28.16 3.12 4.13
N TYR A 206 -27.51 2.38 3.22
CA TYR A 206 -28.15 1.91 1.99
C TYR A 206 -28.78 0.52 2.13
N ASP A 207 -29.94 0.34 1.49
CA ASP A 207 -30.60 -0.97 1.39
C ASP A 207 -29.83 -1.84 0.38
N PRO A 208 -29.37 -3.05 0.78
CA PRO A 208 -28.63 -3.95 -0.11
C PRO A 208 -29.38 -4.42 -1.35
N LYS A 209 -30.69 -4.17 -1.42
CA LYS A 209 -31.52 -4.46 -2.60
C LYS A 209 -31.49 -3.36 -3.66
N THR A 210 -30.80 -2.25 -3.40
CA THR A 210 -30.69 -1.12 -4.33
C THR A 210 -29.34 -1.11 -5.03
N GLU A 211 -29.27 -0.52 -6.23
CA GLU A 211 -28.00 -0.34 -6.95
C GLU A 211 -26.96 0.39 -6.10
N LYS A 212 -27.40 1.37 -5.29
CA LYS A 212 -26.53 2.11 -4.37
C LYS A 212 -26.04 1.29 -3.17
N GLY A 213 -26.79 0.27 -2.75
CA GLY A 213 -26.46 -0.57 -1.59
C GLY A 213 -25.85 -1.91 -1.96
N ILE A 214 -25.51 -2.15 -3.23
CA ILE A 214 -25.00 -3.45 -3.66
C ILE A 214 -23.75 -3.90 -2.87
N ASP A 215 -22.92 -2.95 -2.43
CA ASP A 215 -21.73 -3.19 -1.61
C ASP A 215 -21.99 -3.14 -0.09
N SER A 216 -23.22 -2.91 0.38
CA SER A 216 -23.54 -2.66 1.79
C SER A 216 -23.16 -3.84 2.69
N LEU A 217 -23.47 -5.07 2.27
CA LEU A 217 -23.11 -6.26 3.05
C LEU A 217 -21.61 -6.57 2.93
N HIS A 218 -21.03 -6.39 1.74
CA HIS A 218 -19.62 -6.61 1.48
C HIS A 218 -18.71 -5.64 2.25
N SER A 219 -19.19 -4.44 2.54
CA SER A 219 -18.43 -3.39 3.23
C SER A 219 -18.54 -3.45 4.77
N LEU A 220 -19.48 -4.23 5.32
CA LEU A 220 -19.74 -4.23 6.76
C LEU A 220 -18.51 -4.61 7.59
N ARG A 221 -17.74 -5.60 7.15
CA ARG A 221 -16.49 -5.99 7.82
C ARG A 221 -15.46 -4.87 7.78
N SER A 222 -15.31 -4.21 6.63
CA SER A 222 -14.43 -3.04 6.46
C SER A 222 -14.83 -1.89 7.37
N ALA A 223 -16.13 -1.57 7.48
CA ALA A 223 -16.63 -0.54 8.37
C ALA A 223 -16.35 -0.85 9.84
N CYS A 224 -16.57 -2.10 10.27
CA CYS A 224 -16.22 -2.54 11.62
C CYS A 224 -14.73 -2.35 11.92
N ARG A 225 -13.83 -2.68 10.97
CA ARG A 225 -12.38 -2.49 11.13
C ARG A 225 -12.01 -1.04 11.37
N TRP A 226 -12.54 -0.13 10.57
CA TRP A 226 -12.35 1.31 10.75
C TRP A 226 -12.78 1.78 12.14
N ILE A 227 -13.97 1.39 12.59
CA ILE A 227 -14.51 1.79 13.90
C ILE A 227 -13.66 1.24 15.04
N THR A 228 -13.24 -0.02 14.96
CA THR A 228 -12.40 -0.65 15.99
C THR A 228 -11.04 0.03 16.08
N ILE A 229 -10.34 0.18 14.96
CA ILE A 229 -8.98 0.75 14.95
C ILE A 229 -8.98 2.24 15.31
N ALA A 230 -9.98 3.01 14.87
CA ALA A 230 -10.10 4.42 15.25
C ALA A 230 -10.49 4.63 16.72
N GLY A 231 -11.02 3.60 17.39
CA GLY A 231 -11.41 3.63 18.80
C GLY A 231 -10.31 3.18 19.78
N GLU A 232 -9.19 2.66 19.28
CA GLU A 232 -8.00 2.27 20.05
C GLU A 232 -7.06 3.47 20.30
#